data_AF-A0A527ZAF7-F1
#
_entry.id   AF-A0A527ZAF7-F1
#
_cell.length_a   1.000
_cell.length_b   1.000
_cell.length_c   1.000
_cell.angle_alpha   90.00
_cell.angle_beta   90.00
_cell.angle_gamma   90.00
#
_symmetry.space_group_name_H-M   'P 1'
#
loop_
_entity.id
_entity.type
_entity.pdbx_description
1 polymer ?
#
loop_
_entity_poly.entity_id
_entity_poly.type
_entity_poly.pdbx_seq_one_letter_code
_entity_poly.pdbx_strand_id
1 'polypeptide(L)' 'AAAARLMGRKKALAILPAGTMNLFARGLGIPLTLDAAIKSFADGEVIAVDLATANGQPFVHQFSIGMHAK' A
#
# COMPACT_ATOMS: atom_id res chain seq x y z
N ALA A 1 -9.05 -0.23 3.72
CA ALA A 1 -9.82 -1.32 4.37
C ALA A 1 -8.95 -2.54 4.74
N ALA A 2 -8.26 -3.17 3.79
CA ALA A 2 -7.42 -4.35 4.07
C ALA A 2 -6.25 -4.04 5.02
N ALA A 3 -5.43 -3.01 4.71
CA ALA A 3 -4.30 -2.61 5.54
C ALA A 3 -4.72 -2.26 6.99
N ALA A 4 -5.79 -1.48 7.15
CA ALA A 4 -6.37 -1.16 8.46
C ALA A 4 -6.69 -2.41 9.30
N ARG A 5 -7.21 -3.48 8.68
CA ARG A 5 -7.54 -4.74 9.37
C ARG A 5 -6.32 -5.54 9.80
N LEU A 6 -5.15 -5.25 9.24
CA LEU A 6 -3.90 -5.93 9.53
C LEU A 6 -2.95 -5.12 10.41
N MET A 7 -3.34 -3.90 10.81
CA MET A 7 -2.58 -3.09 11.76
C MET A 7 -2.30 -3.87 13.04
N GLY A 8 -1.03 -3.92 13.43
CA GLY A 8 -0.56 -4.63 14.63
C GLY A 8 -0.61 -6.16 14.55
N ARG A 9 -0.85 -6.74 13.36
CA ARG A 9 -0.90 -8.20 13.17
C ARG A 9 0.33 -8.72 12.44
N LYS A 10 0.74 -9.95 12.77
CA LYS A 10 1.80 -10.69 12.07
C LYS A 10 1.27 -11.43 10.84
N LYS A 11 0.60 -10.70 9.94
CA LYS A 11 0.12 -11.23 8.65
C LYS A 11 0.54 -10.29 7.53
N ALA A 12 1.20 -10.84 6.52
CA ALA A 12 1.63 -10.07 5.35
C ALA A 12 0.43 -9.62 4.50
N LEU A 13 0.57 -8.45 3.87
CA LEU A 13 -0.38 -7.90 2.91
C LEU A 13 0.34 -7.63 1.59
N ALA A 14 -0.01 -8.39 0.55
CA ALA A 14 0.45 -8.13 -0.82
C ALA A 14 -0.50 -7.15 -1.54
N ILE A 15 0.02 -6.39 -2.50
CA ILE A 15 -0.75 -5.39 -3.26
C ILE A 15 -0.74 -5.75 -4.74
N LEU A 16 -1.90 -6.03 -5.31
CA LEU A 16 -2.03 -6.20 -6.77
C LEU A 16 -2.30 -4.83 -7.42
N PRO A 17 -1.44 -4.35 -8.34
CA PRO A 17 -1.56 -3.05 -8.97
C PRO A 17 -2.58 -3.09 -10.12
N ALA A 18 -3.88 -3.06 -9.77
CA ALA A 18 -4.97 -3.12 -10.74
C ALA A 18 -5.62 -1.74 -11.05
N GLY A 19 -5.13 -0.66 -10.44
CA GLY A 19 -5.59 0.71 -10.70
C GLY A 19 -4.66 1.50 -11.64
N THR A 20 -4.97 2.76 -11.91
CA THR A 20 -4.13 3.63 -12.76
C THR A 20 -2.87 4.13 -12.04
N MET A 21 -3.00 4.59 -10.79
CA MET A 21 -1.90 5.26 -10.09
C MET A 21 -1.01 4.29 -9.31
N ASN A 22 -1.60 3.41 -8.50
CA ASN A 22 -0.91 2.43 -7.65
C ASN A 22 0.25 3.02 -6.82
N LEU A 23 0.13 4.26 -6.31
CA LEU A 23 1.26 4.98 -5.69
C LEU A 23 1.88 4.24 -4.49
N PHE A 24 1.06 3.59 -3.67
CA PHE A 24 1.59 2.80 -2.56
C PHE A 24 2.40 1.59 -3.03
N ALA A 25 1.95 0.89 -4.08
CA ALA A 25 2.71 -0.20 -4.69
C ALA A 25 4.03 0.30 -5.30
N ARG A 26 4.01 1.49 -5.94
CA ARG A 26 5.23 2.15 -6.46
C ARG A 26 6.23 2.49 -5.37
N GLY A 27 5.76 3.06 -4.25
CA GLY A 27 6.61 3.39 -3.11
C GLY A 27 7.28 2.16 -2.49
N LEU A 28 6.66 0.98 -2.60
CA LEU A 28 7.20 -0.30 -2.15
C LEU A 28 8.01 -1.05 -3.23
N GLY A 29 8.21 -0.46 -4.41
CA GLY A 29 8.96 -1.07 -5.50
C GLY A 29 8.26 -2.25 -6.18
N ILE A 30 6.95 -2.43 -5.98
CA ILE A 30 6.19 -3.54 -6.56
C ILE A 30 6.06 -3.30 -8.08
N PRO A 31 6.38 -4.29 -8.94
CA PRO A 31 6.17 -4.20 -10.38
C PRO A 31 4.70 -3.87 -10.71
N LEU A 32 4.45 -3.01 -11.70
CA LEU A 32 3.11 -2.46 -11.96
C LEU A 32 2.25 -3.27 -12.92
N THR A 33 2.84 -4.22 -13.64
CA THR A 33 2.05 -5.19 -14.41
C THR A 33 1.59 -6.29 -13.48
N LEU A 34 0.33 -6.72 -13.64
CA LEU A 34 -0.27 -7.70 -12.74
C LEU A 34 0.54 -9.00 -12.68
N ASP A 35 0.95 -9.52 -13.82
CA ASP A 35 1.74 -10.75 -13.91
C ASP A 35 3.10 -10.64 -13.22
N ALA A 36 3.78 -9.50 -13.35
CA ALA A 36 5.07 -9.29 -12.70
C ALA A 36 4.91 -9.10 -11.19
N ALA A 37 3.85 -8.41 -10.74
CA ALA A 37 3.54 -8.28 -9.31
C ALA A 37 3.32 -9.65 -8.66
N ILE A 38 2.48 -10.50 -9.28
CA ILE A 38 2.21 -11.84 -8.78
C ILE A 38 3.49 -12.67 -8.70
N LYS A 39 4.30 -12.66 -9.76
CA LYS A 39 5.60 -13.35 -9.77
C LYS A 39 6.53 -12.85 -8.67
N SER A 40 6.57 -11.54 -8.44
CA SER A 40 7.43 -10.95 -7.41
C SER A 40 7.06 -11.36 -5.99
N PHE A 41 5.83 -11.82 -5.74
CA PHE A 41 5.42 -12.26 -4.40
C PHE A 41 5.85 -13.68 -4.05
N ALA A 42 6.27 -14.48 -5.03
CA ALA A 42 6.78 -15.83 -4.75
C ALA A 42 8.16 -15.78 -4.07
N ASP A 43 9.02 -14.87 -4.54
CA ASP A 43 10.42 -14.76 -4.10
C ASP A 43 10.71 -13.47 -3.34
N GLY A 44 9.70 -12.61 -3.16
CA GLY A 44 9.83 -11.31 -2.53
C GLY A 44 10.00 -11.38 -1.00
N GLU A 45 10.47 -10.28 -0.44
CA GLU A 45 10.66 -10.15 1.02
C GLU A 45 9.45 -9.50 1.69
N VAL A 46 9.10 -10.00 2.88
CA VAL A 46 8.09 -9.37 3.74
C VAL A 46 8.78 -8.30 4.58
N ILE A 47 8.46 -7.04 4.32
CA ILE A 47 8.96 -5.90 5.08
C ILE A 47 7.89 -5.34 6.02
N ALA A 48 8.32 -4.78 7.14
CA ALA A 48 7.46 -3.97 7.99
C ALA A 48 7.22 -2.60 7.33
N VAL A 49 5.97 -2.15 7.32
CA VAL A 49 5.59 -0.84 6.77
C VAL A 49 4.71 -0.13 7.79
N ASP A 50 4.96 1.17 7.96
CA ASP A 50 4.18 2.00 8.87
C ASP A 50 2.77 2.27 8.34
N LEU A 51 1.80 2.32 9.25
CA LEU A 51 0.45 2.83 8.99
C LEU A 51 0.20 4.05 9.88
N ALA A 52 -0.39 5.09 9.29
CA ALA A 52 -0.78 6.30 10.01
C ALA A 52 -2.30 6.37 10.19
N THR A 53 -2.75 7.17 11.16
CA THR A 53 -4.18 7.44 11.40
C THR A 53 -4.44 8.94 11.48
N ALA A 54 -5.55 9.38 10.90
CA ALA A 54 -6.10 10.73 11.12
C ALA A 54 -7.47 10.58 11.78
N ASN A 55 -7.66 11.14 12.98
CA ASN A 55 -8.88 10.99 13.78
C ASN A 55 -9.34 9.52 13.93
N GLY A 56 -8.39 8.61 14.14
CA GLY A 56 -8.66 7.17 14.26
C GLY A 56 -8.89 6.44 12.92
N GLN A 57 -8.92 7.14 11.79
CA GLN A 57 -9.08 6.54 10.46
C GLN A 57 -7.70 6.21 9.84
N PRO A 58 -7.39 4.92 9.56
CA PRO A 58 -6.08 4.56 9.01
C PRO A 58 -5.90 4.87 7.52
N PHE A 59 -4.69 5.23 7.12
CA PHE A 59 -4.27 5.41 5.73
C PHE A 59 -2.83 4.91 5.51
N VAL A 60 -2.51 4.54 4.26
CA VAL A 60 -1.23 3.92 3.88
C VAL A 60 -0.33 4.77 3.00
N HIS A 61 -0.89 5.78 2.33
CA HIS A 61 -0.15 6.55 1.33
C HIS A 61 -0.10 8.03 1.67
N GLN A 62 -1.25 8.69 1.71
CA GLN A 62 -1.30 10.11 1.98
C GLN A 62 -2.61 10.51 2.65
N PHE A 63 -2.49 11.53 3.49
CA PHE A 63 -3.58 12.34 4.00
C PHE A 63 -3.23 13.79 3.69
N SER A 64 -4.16 14.54 3.11
CA SER A 64 -3.94 15.93 2.70
C SER A 64 -5.11 16.81 3.13
N ILE A 65 -4.81 18.01 3.61
CA ILE A 65 -5.79 19.06 3.95
C ILE A 65 -5.43 20.31 3.13
N GLY A 66 -6.43 20.93 2.50
CA GLY A 66 -6.29 22.16 1.71
C GLY A 66 -7.08 22.13 0.41
N MET A 67 -7.04 23.23 -0.34
CA MET A 67 -7.47 23.23 -1.75
C MET A 67 -6.26 22.92 -2.62
N HIS A 68 -6.42 22.03 -3.61
CA HIS A 68 -5.46 21.97 -4.71
C HIS A 68 -5.43 23.36 -5.36
N ALA A 69 -4.31 24.07 -5.22
CA ALA A 69 -4.10 25.29 -5.96
C ALA A 69 -4.17 24.93 -7.45
N LYS A 70 -5.01 25.66 -8.17
CA LYS A 70 -5.29 25.44 -9.59
C LYS A 70 -4.07 25.79 -10.44
#